data_AF-A0AAD5SU73-F1
#
_entry.id   AF-A0AAD5SU73-F1
#
_cell.length_a   1.000
_cell.length_b   1.000
_cell.length_c   1.000
_cell.angle_alpha   90.00
_cell.angle_beta   90.00
_cell.angle_gamma   90.00
#
_symmetry.space_group_name_H-M   'P 1'
#
loop_
_entity.id
_entity.type
_entity.pdbx_description
1 polymer ?
#
loop_
_entity_poly.entity_id
_entity_poly.type
_entity_poly.pdbx_seq_one_letter_code
_entity_poly.pdbx_strand_id
1 'polypeptide(L)'
;MAGALAPILVCVTPNLGQTYSALPIQIMSTTIGASFAYSAVISCGKTQYAIVGFAAVLGIPCFYLMLLRPTLSVFGLLTLLSFSNYVCITFANSTNPLFDSDLTYLYKVVAVAAIALTFSLVFSLLLYPTLARQVLREKIHEIFREMSVYYRKILLTSVNAEVSVNIEDVGVLETRNSILAKLAALQPLMEFTVVEPRMEGPFQYAKYEELIDRIYRLLDRLECMRVSAGEQVVDPD
;
A
#
# COMPACT_ATOMS: atom_id res chain seq x y z
N MET A 1 23.17 11.09 -9.53
CA MET A 1 22.20 11.53 -8.50
C MET A 1 20.73 11.28 -8.86
N ALA A 2 20.39 10.75 -10.05
CA ALA A 2 18.99 10.52 -10.46
C ALA A 2 18.25 9.36 -9.74
N GLY A 3 18.98 8.46 -9.05
CA GLY A 3 18.38 7.26 -8.48
C GLY A 3 17.60 7.41 -7.18
N ALA A 4 17.71 8.56 -6.51
CA ALA A 4 16.95 8.83 -5.28
C ALA A 4 15.55 9.38 -5.56
N LEU A 5 15.26 9.89 -6.76
CA LEU A 5 13.97 10.51 -7.07
C LEU A 5 12.83 9.49 -7.16
N ALA A 6 13.09 8.32 -7.72
CA ALA A 6 12.10 7.24 -7.83
C ALA A 6 11.62 6.73 -6.46
N PRO A 7 12.48 6.40 -5.48
CA PRO A 7 12.01 6.01 -4.15
C PRO A 7 11.35 7.16 -3.38
N ILE A 8 11.80 8.42 -3.56
CA ILE A 8 11.15 9.59 -2.94
C ILE A 8 9.73 9.76 -3.48
N LEU A 9 9.51 9.70 -4.80
CA LEU A 9 8.19 9.82 -5.41
C LEU A 9 7.25 8.70 -4.95
N VAL A 10 7.77 7.47 -4.82
CA VAL A 10 7.02 6.33 -4.31
C VAL A 10 6.70 6.48 -2.81
N CYS A 11 7.58 7.10 -2.03
CA CYS A 11 7.36 7.38 -0.60
C CYS A 11 6.34 8.48 -0.32
N VAL A 12 6.10 9.39 -1.27
CA VAL A 12 4.98 10.35 -1.21
C VAL A 12 3.69 9.60 -1.55
N THR A 13 3.34 8.64 -0.71
CA THR A 13 2.05 7.94 -0.73
C THR A 13 1.07 8.74 0.16
N PRO A 14 -0.24 8.79 -0.16
CA PRO A 14 -1.19 9.68 0.54
C PRO A 14 -1.37 9.44 2.05
N ASN A 15 -0.86 8.33 2.62
CA ASN A 15 -1.10 7.97 4.02
C ASN A 15 0.20 7.70 4.80
N LEU A 16 0.39 8.38 5.94
CA LEU A 16 1.58 8.27 6.80
C LEU A 16 1.87 6.85 7.31
N GLY A 17 0.83 6.05 7.59
CA GLY A 17 1.02 4.68 8.08
C GLY A 17 1.62 3.72 7.05
N GLN A 18 1.34 3.94 5.77
CA GLN A 18 1.98 3.20 4.68
C GLN A 18 3.44 3.64 4.53
N THR A 19 3.73 4.95 4.63
CA THR A 19 5.10 5.47 4.59
C THR A 19 5.96 4.91 5.72
N TYR A 20 5.42 4.83 6.95
CA TYR A 20 6.16 4.31 8.10
C TYR A 20 6.51 2.82 7.95
N SER A 21 5.55 2.00 7.50
CA SER A 21 5.79 0.57 7.24
C SER A 21 6.65 0.33 6.00
N ALA A 22 6.57 1.21 4.99
CA ALA A 22 7.36 1.11 3.78
C ALA A 22 8.82 1.52 3.97
N LEU A 23 9.12 2.53 4.80
CA LEU A 23 10.50 3.02 5.00
C LEU A 23 11.52 1.90 5.27
N PRO A 24 11.34 0.99 6.26
CA PRO A 24 12.32 -0.06 6.51
C PRO A 24 12.45 -1.01 5.32
N ILE A 25 11.35 -1.33 4.64
CA ILE A 25 11.36 -2.18 3.43
C ILE A 25 12.14 -1.49 2.31
N GLN A 26 12.01 -0.17 2.16
CA GLN A 26 12.73 0.61 1.15
C GLN A 26 14.23 0.69 1.44
N ILE A 27 14.63 0.96 2.69
CA ILE A 27 16.06 0.98 3.07
C ILE A 27 16.68 -0.41 2.86
N MET A 28 15.97 -1.48 3.25
CA MET A 28 16.46 -2.84 3.06
C MET A 28 16.58 -3.19 1.57
N SER A 29 15.57 -2.88 0.77
CA SER A 29 15.56 -3.20 -0.67
C SER A 29 16.69 -2.49 -1.44
N THR A 30 16.93 -1.21 -1.14
CA THR A 30 18.00 -0.41 -1.75
C THR A 30 19.38 -0.86 -1.32
N THR A 31 19.56 -1.19 -0.03
CA THR A 31 20.83 -1.71 0.48
C THR A 31 21.18 -3.05 -0.16
N ILE A 32 20.21 -3.97 -0.25
CA ILE A 32 20.42 -5.29 -0.85
C ILE A 32 20.70 -5.16 -2.35
N GLY A 33 19.92 -4.36 -3.08
CA GLY A 33 20.10 -4.16 -4.52
C GLY A 33 21.45 -3.54 -4.87
N ALA A 34 21.87 -2.50 -4.13
CA ALA A 34 23.17 -1.86 -4.31
C ALA A 34 24.35 -2.78 -3.93
N SER A 35 24.21 -3.58 -2.87
CA SER A 35 25.25 -4.52 -2.44
C SER A 35 25.46 -5.65 -3.46
N PHE A 36 24.37 -6.20 -4.01
CA PHE A 36 24.45 -7.17 -5.10
C PHE A 36 25.07 -6.56 -6.35
N ALA A 37 24.71 -5.32 -6.70
CA ALA A 37 25.30 -4.63 -7.85
C ALA A 37 26.81 -4.41 -7.68
N TYR A 38 27.26 -4.00 -6.49
CA TYR A 38 28.67 -3.88 -6.15
C TYR A 38 29.42 -5.21 -6.29
N SER A 39 28.85 -6.30 -5.77
CA SER A 39 29.45 -7.64 -5.88
C SER A 39 29.60 -8.09 -7.34
N ALA A 40 28.63 -7.74 -8.21
CA ALA A 40 28.68 -8.04 -9.64
C ALA A 40 29.78 -7.25 -10.36
N VAL A 41 29.95 -5.97 -10.03
CA VAL A 41 30.98 -5.10 -10.65
C VAL A 41 32.39 -5.55 -10.28
N ILE A 42 32.63 -5.94 -9.03
CA ILE A 42 33.95 -6.43 -8.60
C ILE A 42 34.27 -7.80 -9.19
N SER A 43 33.32 -8.74 -9.11
CA SER A 43 33.61 -10.14 -9.43
C SER A 43 33.84 -10.38 -10.91
N CYS A 44 33.29 -9.54 -11.78
CA CYS A 44 33.34 -9.76 -13.23
C CYS A 44 33.97 -8.60 -14.03
N GLY A 45 34.48 -7.59 -13.33
CA GLY A 45 34.96 -6.37 -13.94
C GLY A 45 33.85 -5.63 -14.69
N LYS A 46 34.22 -4.54 -15.38
CA LYS A 46 33.27 -3.71 -16.14
C LYS A 46 32.81 -4.36 -17.47
N THR A 47 32.74 -5.69 -17.53
CA THR A 47 32.31 -6.44 -18.72
C THR A 47 30.79 -6.61 -18.75
N GLN A 48 30.17 -6.40 -19.92
CA GLN A 48 28.71 -6.29 -20.03
C GLN A 48 27.98 -7.62 -19.82
N TYR A 49 28.54 -8.73 -20.31
CA TYR A 49 27.88 -10.04 -20.30
C TYR A 49 27.70 -10.61 -18.90
N ALA A 50 28.70 -10.43 -18.04
CA ALA A 50 28.68 -11.01 -16.72
C ALA A 50 27.70 -10.32 -15.78
N ILE A 51 27.52 -9.00 -15.93
CA ILE A 51 26.54 -8.22 -15.17
C ILE A 51 25.12 -8.67 -15.50
N VAL A 52 24.85 -9.02 -16.77
CA VAL A 52 23.56 -9.59 -17.19
C VAL A 52 23.30 -10.95 -16.53
N GLY A 53 24.34 -11.77 -16.36
CA GLY A 53 24.24 -13.03 -15.62
C GLY A 53 23.82 -12.82 -14.16
N PHE A 54 24.47 -11.89 -13.46
CA PHE A 54 24.08 -11.52 -12.09
C PHE A 54 22.68 -10.91 -12.02
N ALA A 55 22.29 -10.11 -13.01
CA ALA A 55 20.94 -9.56 -13.10
C ALA A 55 19.88 -10.66 -13.25
N ALA A 56 20.15 -11.71 -14.03
CA ALA A 56 19.25 -12.85 -14.18
C ALA A 56 19.14 -13.65 -12.88
N VAL A 57 20.26 -13.90 -12.20
CA VAL A 57 20.28 -14.61 -10.91
C VAL A 57 19.53 -13.85 -9.81
N LEU A 58 19.67 -12.53 -9.74
CA LEU A 58 18.91 -11.68 -8.82
C LEU A 58 17.45 -11.53 -9.25
N GLY A 59 17.18 -11.54 -10.56
CA GLY A 59 15.87 -11.36 -11.14
C GLY A 59 14.90 -12.49 -10.79
N ILE A 60 15.33 -13.75 -10.93
CA ILE A 60 14.49 -14.93 -10.65
C ILE A 60 13.84 -14.87 -9.25
N PRO A 61 14.57 -14.68 -8.14
CA PRO A 61 13.96 -14.61 -6.81
C PRO A 61 13.11 -13.33 -6.64
N CYS A 62 13.50 -12.19 -7.21
CA CYS A 62 12.71 -10.96 -7.11
C CYS A 62 11.36 -11.06 -7.85
N PHE A 63 11.34 -11.69 -9.03
CA PHE A 63 10.10 -11.99 -9.77
C PHE A 63 9.22 -12.99 -9.02
N TYR A 64 9.82 -14.01 -8.39
CA TYR A 64 9.09 -14.95 -7.55
C TYR A 64 8.42 -14.25 -6.36
N LEU A 65 9.14 -13.36 -5.67
CA LEU A 65 8.58 -12.55 -4.58
C LEU A 65 7.45 -11.63 -5.06
N MET A 66 7.60 -11.04 -6.24
CA MET A 66 6.60 -10.16 -6.84
C MET A 66 5.27 -10.89 -7.16
N LEU A 67 5.35 -12.14 -7.60
CA LEU A 67 4.20 -12.94 -8.00
C LEU A 67 3.50 -13.67 -6.84
N LEU A 68 4.25 -14.26 -5.90
CA LEU A 68 3.66 -15.11 -4.85
C LEU A 68 3.36 -14.40 -3.54
N ARG A 69 3.95 -13.23 -3.28
CA ARG A 69 3.81 -12.51 -2.01
C ARG A 69 3.42 -11.05 -2.27
N PRO A 70 2.12 -10.71 -2.36
CA PRO A 70 1.68 -9.34 -2.68
C PRO A 70 2.19 -8.30 -1.68
N THR A 71 2.39 -8.68 -0.41
CA THR A 71 2.95 -7.82 0.64
C THR A 71 4.44 -7.51 0.45
N LEU A 72 5.20 -8.39 -0.21
CA LEU A 72 6.64 -8.23 -0.48
C LEU A 72 6.93 -7.82 -1.94
N SER A 73 5.89 -7.58 -2.73
CA SER A 73 6.04 -7.24 -4.15
C SER A 73 6.82 -5.94 -4.36
N VAL A 74 6.56 -4.94 -3.53
CA VAL A 74 7.29 -3.66 -3.55
C VAL A 74 8.77 -3.84 -3.24
N PHE A 75 9.13 -4.77 -2.36
CA PHE A 75 10.52 -5.07 -2.04
C PHE A 75 11.28 -5.60 -3.27
N GLY A 76 10.70 -6.58 -3.97
CA GLY A 76 11.32 -7.16 -5.18
C GLY A 76 11.53 -6.13 -6.28
N LEU A 77 10.55 -5.26 -6.51
CA LEU A 77 10.63 -4.19 -7.52
C LEU A 77 11.74 -3.18 -7.19
N LEU A 78 11.78 -2.70 -5.95
CA LEU A 78 12.76 -1.68 -5.53
C LEU A 78 14.19 -2.22 -5.48
N THR A 79 14.38 -3.49 -5.11
CA THR A 79 15.69 -4.15 -5.16
C THR A 79 16.21 -4.22 -6.59
N LEU A 80 15.36 -4.60 -7.55
CA LEU A 80 15.74 -4.66 -8.96
C LEU A 80 16.07 -3.27 -9.53
N LEU A 81 15.26 -2.28 -9.16
CA LEU A 81 15.46 -0.90 -9.58
C LEU A 81 16.78 -0.34 -9.03
N SER A 82 17.08 -0.59 -7.76
CA SER A 82 18.32 -0.16 -7.12
C SER A 82 19.55 -0.82 -7.75
N PHE A 83 19.48 -2.12 -8.04
CA PHE A 83 20.52 -2.83 -8.77
C PHE A 83 20.78 -2.22 -10.15
N SER A 84 19.72 -2.02 -10.94
CA SER A 84 19.82 -1.43 -12.28
C SER A 84 20.42 -0.03 -12.25
N ASN A 85 20.01 0.81 -11.29
CA ASN A 85 20.49 2.18 -11.18
C ASN A 85 21.98 2.24 -10.85
N TYR A 86 22.43 1.43 -9.89
CA TYR A 86 23.83 1.35 -9.51
C TYR A 86 24.70 0.91 -10.69
N VAL A 87 24.32 -0.18 -11.38
CA VAL A 87 25.04 -0.69 -12.55
C VAL A 87 25.10 0.36 -13.66
N CYS A 88 23.98 0.99 -14.00
CA CYS A 88 23.92 1.99 -15.07
C CYS A 88 24.85 3.18 -14.79
N ILE A 89 24.83 3.72 -13.56
CA ILE A 89 25.67 4.87 -13.20
C ILE A 89 27.16 4.51 -13.20
N THR A 90 27.52 3.34 -12.68
CA THR A 90 28.92 2.88 -12.65
C THR A 90 29.44 2.61 -14.06
N PHE A 91 28.61 2.08 -14.96
CA PHE A 91 28.99 1.84 -16.35
C PHE A 91 29.08 3.13 -17.16
N ALA A 92 28.12 4.05 -16.98
CA ALA A 92 28.13 5.37 -17.63
C ALA A 92 29.37 6.19 -17.25
N ASN A 93 29.88 6.03 -16.03
CA ASN A 93 31.08 6.71 -15.56
C ASN A 93 32.35 5.85 -15.63
N SER A 94 32.31 4.75 -16.39
CA SER A 94 33.43 3.79 -16.46
C SER A 94 34.74 4.41 -16.97
N THR A 95 34.65 5.42 -17.82
CA THR A 95 35.75 6.17 -18.44
C THR A 95 36.15 7.44 -17.69
N ASN A 96 35.41 7.84 -16.65
CA ASN A 96 35.64 9.09 -15.93
C ASN A 96 36.62 8.86 -14.76
N PRO A 97 37.85 9.41 -14.79
CA PRO A 97 38.85 9.21 -13.73
C PRO A 97 38.54 9.95 -12.43
N LEU A 98 37.62 10.91 -12.47
CA LEU A 98 37.13 11.66 -11.30
C LEU A 98 36.00 10.92 -10.56
N PHE A 99 35.55 9.78 -11.06
CA PHE A 99 34.50 9.00 -10.40
C PHE A 99 35.04 8.30 -9.16
N ASP A 100 34.24 8.31 -8.09
CA ASP A 100 34.61 7.70 -6.81
C ASP A 100 34.90 6.19 -6.97
N SER A 101 35.72 5.65 -6.07
CA SER A 101 35.90 4.20 -5.94
C SER A 101 34.56 3.50 -5.67
N ASP A 102 34.39 2.29 -6.21
CA ASP A 102 33.15 1.50 -6.16
C ASP A 102 32.58 1.36 -4.74
N LEU A 103 33.45 1.20 -3.74
CA LEU A 103 33.08 1.13 -2.32
C LEU A 103 32.54 2.46 -1.78
N THR A 104 33.24 3.56 -2.08
CA THR A 104 32.83 4.91 -1.68
C THR A 104 31.50 5.28 -2.32
N TYR A 105 31.28 4.86 -3.56
CA TYR A 105 30.01 5.06 -4.25
C TYR A 105 28.86 4.28 -3.60
N LEU A 106 29.06 3.01 -3.23
CA LEU A 106 28.04 2.23 -2.50
C LEU A 106 27.64 2.91 -1.19
N TYR A 107 28.62 3.32 -0.38
CA TYR A 107 28.35 4.01 0.89
C TYR A 107 27.53 5.29 0.65
N LYS A 108 27.89 6.09 -0.35
CA LYS A 108 27.15 7.30 -0.71
C LYS A 108 25.71 6.99 -1.14
N VAL A 109 25.48 5.94 -1.93
CA VAL A 109 24.13 5.56 -2.37
C VAL A 109 23.24 5.15 -1.20
N VAL A 110 23.74 4.29 -0.31
CA VAL A 110 22.98 3.82 0.86
C VAL A 110 22.75 4.96 1.85
N ALA A 111 23.76 5.79 2.13
CA ALA A 111 23.65 6.92 3.04
C ALA A 111 22.66 7.98 2.52
N VAL A 112 22.76 8.34 1.23
CA VAL A 112 21.84 9.32 0.62
C VAL A 112 20.42 8.79 0.61
N ALA A 113 20.20 7.51 0.29
CA ALA A 113 18.87 6.91 0.34
C ALA A 113 18.29 6.94 1.77
N ALA A 114 19.07 6.54 2.78
CA ALA A 114 18.62 6.56 4.18
C ALA A 114 18.30 7.98 4.67
N ILE A 115 19.17 8.96 4.39
CA ILE A 115 18.95 10.37 4.78
C ILE A 115 17.74 10.96 4.03
N ALA A 116 17.60 10.69 2.74
CA ALA A 116 16.49 11.22 1.95
C ALA A 116 15.14 10.65 2.42
N LEU A 117 15.06 9.34 2.69
CA LEU A 117 13.84 8.68 3.14
C LEU A 117 13.46 9.12 4.56
N THR A 118 14.43 9.23 5.46
CA THR A 118 14.18 9.73 6.83
C THR A 118 13.76 11.20 6.82
N PHE A 119 14.43 12.05 6.03
CA PHE A 119 14.03 13.44 5.85
C PHE A 119 12.62 13.56 5.26
N SER A 120 12.30 12.75 4.25
CA SER A 120 10.96 12.71 3.65
C SER A 120 9.91 12.35 4.69
N LEU A 121 10.15 11.35 5.53
CA LEU A 121 9.22 10.97 6.60
C LEU A 121 9.02 12.12 7.61
N VAL A 122 10.11 12.75 8.05
CA VAL A 122 10.04 13.87 9.00
C VAL A 122 9.27 15.04 8.39
N PHE A 123 9.51 15.36 7.12
CA PHE A 123 8.82 16.44 6.43
C PHE A 123 7.33 16.13 6.23
N SER A 124 6.98 14.90 5.82
CA SER A 124 5.59 14.46 5.74
C SER A 124 4.88 14.54 7.10
N LEU A 125 5.56 14.18 8.18
CA LEU A 125 5.02 14.27 9.54
C LEU A 125 4.79 15.73 9.98
N LEU A 126 5.72 16.64 9.65
CA LEU A 126 5.68 18.03 10.09
C LEU A 126 4.69 18.88 9.28
N LEU A 127 4.59 18.65 7.95
CA LEU A 127 3.84 19.53 7.06
C LEU A 127 2.39 19.07 6.87
N TYR A 128 2.13 17.76 6.88
CA TYR A 128 0.79 17.19 6.75
C TYR A 128 0.63 15.92 7.61
N PRO A 129 0.30 16.05 8.91
CA PRO A 129 0.02 14.90 9.76
C PRO A 129 -1.31 14.23 9.38
N THR A 130 -1.36 13.46 8.27
CA THR A 130 -2.51 12.61 7.90
C THR A 130 -2.47 11.29 8.68
N LEU A 131 -2.90 11.36 9.93
CA LEU A 131 -2.88 10.22 10.84
C LEU A 131 -3.81 9.12 10.33
N ALA A 132 -3.35 7.87 10.30
CA ALA A 132 -4.15 6.72 9.83
C ALA A 132 -5.46 6.61 10.63
N ARG A 133 -5.43 6.99 11.91
CA ARG A 133 -6.60 7.03 12.80
C ARG A 133 -7.65 8.08 12.39
N GLN A 134 -7.23 9.23 11.86
CA GLN A 134 -8.19 10.24 11.39
C GLN A 134 -8.91 9.71 10.15
N VAL A 135 -8.15 9.16 9.21
CA VAL A 135 -8.69 8.52 8.00
C VAL A 135 -9.61 7.35 8.36
N LEU A 136 -9.24 6.50 9.34
CA LEU A 136 -10.09 5.41 9.82
C LEU A 136 -11.44 5.93 10.36
N ARG A 137 -11.43 6.98 11.19
CA ARG A 137 -12.66 7.57 11.75
C ARG A 137 -13.53 8.21 10.68
N GLU A 138 -12.91 8.88 9.71
CA GLU A 138 -13.60 9.49 8.58
C GLU A 138 -14.27 8.43 7.70
N LYS A 139 -13.56 7.32 7.41
CA LYS A 139 -14.11 6.21 6.63
C LYS A 139 -15.25 5.49 7.36
N ILE A 140 -15.15 5.30 8.67
CA ILE A 140 -16.26 4.78 9.47
C ILE A 140 -17.49 5.70 9.39
N HIS A 141 -17.28 7.02 9.49
CA HIS A 141 -18.38 7.99 9.36
C HIS A 141 -19.03 7.93 7.97
N GLU A 142 -18.22 7.82 6.91
CA GLU A 142 -18.68 7.66 5.54
C GLU A 142 -19.53 6.39 5.36
N ILE A 143 -19.10 5.26 5.94
CA ILE A 143 -19.85 3.99 5.94
C ILE A 143 -21.20 4.15 6.64
N PHE A 144 -21.25 4.76 7.84
CA PHE A 144 -22.52 4.99 8.53
C PHE A 144 -23.48 5.88 7.71
N ARG A 145 -22.94 6.87 7.00
CA ARG A 145 -23.73 7.73 6.12
C ARG A 145 -24.30 6.92 4.95
N GLU A 146 -23.51 6.09 4.28
CA GLU A 146 -24.01 5.23 3.19
C GLU A 146 -25.03 4.21 3.67
N MET A 147 -24.79 3.61 4.83
CA MET A 147 -25.71 2.69 5.47
C MET A 147 -27.05 3.34 5.82
N SER A 148 -27.05 4.61 6.25
CA SER A 148 -28.29 5.36 6.49
C SER A 148 -29.06 5.64 5.21
N VAL A 149 -28.37 5.93 4.11
CA VAL A 149 -28.98 6.11 2.78
C VAL A 149 -29.55 4.78 2.29
N TYR A 150 -28.82 3.68 2.50
CA TYR A 150 -29.24 2.33 2.15
C TYR A 150 -30.52 1.94 2.89
N TYR A 151 -30.56 2.13 4.21
CA TYR A 151 -31.75 1.90 5.03
C TYR A 151 -32.96 2.71 4.57
N ARG A 152 -32.76 4.00 4.26
CA ARG A 152 -33.85 4.86 3.76
C ARG A 152 -34.42 4.36 2.43
N LYS A 153 -33.56 3.88 1.51
CA LYS A 153 -34.00 3.30 0.23
C LYS A 153 -34.87 2.07 0.48
N ILE A 154 -34.40 1.11 1.29
CA ILE A 154 -35.17 -0.11 1.62
C ILE A 154 -36.53 0.24 2.22
N LEU A 155 -36.57 1.16 3.19
CA LEU A 155 -37.81 1.58 3.83
C LEU A 155 -38.81 2.16 2.82
N LEU A 156 -38.36 3.10 1.98
CA LEU A 156 -39.23 3.73 0.98
C LEU A 156 -39.79 2.72 -0.01
N THR A 157 -38.99 1.73 -0.42
CA THR A 157 -39.47 0.63 -1.27
C THR A 157 -40.50 -0.23 -0.53
N SER A 158 -40.24 -0.59 0.73
CA SER A 158 -41.14 -1.44 1.52
C SER A 158 -42.48 -0.78 1.88
N VAL A 159 -42.52 0.54 2.08
CA VAL A 159 -43.74 1.28 2.44
C VAL A 159 -44.61 1.55 1.22
N ASN A 160 -44.03 1.71 0.02
CA ASN A 160 -44.76 1.98 -1.23
C ASN A 160 -45.24 0.70 -1.95
N ALA A 161 -45.40 -0.41 -1.21
CA ALA A 161 -45.65 -1.77 -1.71
C ALA A 161 -46.94 -1.98 -2.55
N GLU A 162 -47.74 -0.95 -2.84
CA GLU A 162 -48.83 -1.02 -3.84
C GLU A 162 -48.33 -0.92 -5.28
N VAL A 163 -47.12 -0.39 -5.50
CA VAL A 163 -46.45 -0.49 -6.80
C VAL A 163 -45.60 -1.74 -6.74
N SER A 164 -45.92 -2.73 -7.57
CA SER A 164 -45.04 -3.86 -7.85
C SER A 164 -43.76 -3.33 -8.50
N VAL A 165 -42.85 -2.85 -7.67
CA VAL A 165 -41.54 -2.37 -8.02
C VAL A 165 -40.71 -3.62 -8.30
N ASN A 166 -40.95 -4.19 -9.49
CA ASN A 166 -40.05 -5.12 -10.14
C ASN A 166 -38.78 -4.33 -10.46
N ILE A 167 -37.84 -4.26 -9.52
CA ILE A 167 -36.55 -3.65 -9.79
C ILE A 167 -35.48 -4.49 -9.10
N GLU A 168 -34.75 -5.24 -9.92
CA GLU A 168 -33.29 -5.36 -9.78
C GLU A 168 -32.72 -3.94 -9.75
N ASP A 169 -32.88 -3.23 -8.62
CA ASP A 169 -32.54 -1.82 -8.55
C ASP A 169 -31.02 -1.78 -8.45
N VAL A 170 -30.36 -1.75 -9.61
CA VAL A 170 -28.91 -1.74 -9.77
C VAL A 170 -28.28 -0.75 -8.80
N GLY A 171 -28.94 0.39 -8.53
CA GLY A 171 -28.49 1.39 -7.57
C GLY A 171 -28.54 0.98 -6.09
N VAL A 172 -29.37 0.03 -5.67
CA VAL A 172 -29.40 -0.54 -4.30
C VAL A 172 -28.25 -1.52 -4.15
N LEU A 173 -28.05 -2.39 -5.14
CA LEU A 173 -26.98 -3.38 -5.17
C LEU A 173 -25.59 -2.72 -5.28
N GLU A 174 -25.46 -1.67 -6.09
CA GLU A 174 -24.26 -0.82 -6.16
C GLU A 174 -23.96 -0.15 -4.81
N THR A 175 -24.98 0.34 -4.10
CA THR A 175 -24.80 0.94 -2.77
C THR A 175 -24.28 -0.09 -1.78
N ARG A 176 -24.84 -1.31 -1.78
CA ARG A 176 -24.35 -2.44 -0.96
C ARG A 176 -22.89 -2.77 -1.27
N ASN A 177 -22.56 -2.94 -2.55
CA ASN A 177 -21.20 -3.29 -2.97
C ASN A 177 -20.19 -2.18 -2.62
N SER A 178 -20.59 -0.91 -2.73
CA SER A 178 -19.78 0.23 -2.25
C SER A 178 -19.49 0.13 -0.75
N ILE A 179 -20.51 -0.14 0.07
CA ILE A 179 -20.35 -0.27 1.53
C ILE A 179 -19.42 -1.44 1.86
N LEU A 180 -19.59 -2.59 1.20
CA LEU A 180 -18.73 -3.77 1.40
C LEU A 180 -17.27 -3.49 0.99
N ALA A 181 -17.06 -2.82 -0.13
CA ALA A 181 -15.73 -2.42 -0.57
C ALA A 181 -15.06 -1.45 0.43
N LYS A 182 -15.82 -0.48 0.96
CA LYS A 182 -15.32 0.46 1.98
C LYS A 182 -15.03 -0.23 3.32
N LEU A 183 -15.85 -1.19 3.73
CA LEU A 183 -15.64 -2.00 4.91
C LEU A 183 -14.37 -2.86 4.78
N ALA A 184 -14.18 -3.52 3.63
CA ALA A 184 -12.97 -4.28 3.34
C ALA A 184 -11.71 -3.38 3.37
N ALA A 185 -11.82 -2.14 2.87
CA ALA A 185 -10.73 -1.18 2.91
C ALA A 185 -10.34 -0.73 4.34
N LEU A 186 -11.19 -0.94 5.36
CA LEU A 186 -10.85 -0.63 6.76
C LEU A 186 -9.80 -1.59 7.36
N GLN A 187 -9.73 -2.84 6.90
CA GLN A 187 -8.78 -3.84 7.41
C GLN A 187 -7.32 -3.38 7.29
N PRO A 188 -6.80 -3.00 6.11
CA PRO A 188 -5.42 -2.51 6.00
C PRO A 188 -5.20 -1.21 6.76
N LEU A 189 -6.21 -0.34 6.87
CA LEU A 189 -6.13 0.89 7.67
C LEU A 189 -5.90 0.58 9.16
N MET A 190 -6.52 -0.48 9.70
CA MET A 190 -6.29 -0.89 11.08
C MET A 190 -4.86 -1.35 11.32
N GLU A 191 -4.26 -2.12 10.40
CA GLU A 191 -2.86 -2.53 10.51
C GLU A 191 -1.92 -1.31 10.55
N PHE A 192 -2.19 -0.29 9.73
CA PHE A 192 -1.42 0.94 9.73
C PHE A 192 -1.58 1.76 11.02
N THR A 193 -2.74 1.72 11.69
CA THR A 193 -2.95 2.43 12.96
C THR A 193 -2.20 1.82 14.15
N VAL A 194 -1.80 0.54 14.07
CA VAL A 194 -1.03 -0.13 15.14
C VAL A 194 0.41 0.35 15.16
N VAL A 195 0.99 0.57 13.98
CA VAL A 195 2.40 0.93 13.79
C VAL A 195 2.64 2.44 13.98
N GLU A 196 1.57 3.22 14.01
CA GLU A 196 1.61 4.68 14.16
C GLU A 196 2.20 5.12 15.54
N PRO A 197 3.18 6.04 15.58
CA PRO A 197 3.76 6.51 16.84
C PRO A 197 2.74 7.31 17.67
N ARG A 198 2.57 6.98 18.96
CA ARG A 198 1.57 7.59 19.85
C ARG A 198 2.16 8.07 21.16
N MET A 199 1.69 9.23 21.62
CA MET A 199 2.04 9.81 22.93
C MET A 199 1.07 9.43 24.07
N GLU A 200 -0.17 9.05 23.74
CA GLU A 200 -1.26 8.82 24.72
C GLU A 200 -1.58 7.33 24.98
N GLY A 201 -0.69 6.42 24.57
CA GLY A 201 -0.82 4.97 24.80
C GLY A 201 -1.25 4.14 23.58
N PRO A 202 -1.30 2.80 23.73
CA PRO A 202 -1.46 1.86 22.61
C PRO A 202 -2.84 1.93 21.93
N PHE A 203 -2.89 1.53 20.66
CA PHE A 203 -4.14 1.42 19.90
C PHE A 203 -4.96 0.22 20.35
N GLN A 204 -6.24 0.44 20.62
CA GLN A 204 -7.16 -0.59 21.09
C GLN A 204 -7.73 -1.34 19.88
N TYR A 205 -6.86 -2.09 19.20
CA TYR A 205 -7.19 -2.84 17.98
C TYR A 205 -8.46 -3.68 18.17
N ALA A 206 -8.51 -4.48 19.24
CA ALA A 206 -9.63 -5.37 19.54
C ALA A 206 -10.99 -4.66 19.61
N LYS A 207 -11.04 -3.40 20.08
CA LYS A 207 -12.32 -2.66 20.14
C LYS A 207 -12.78 -2.18 18.78
N TYR A 208 -11.85 -1.79 17.91
CA TYR A 208 -12.17 -1.36 16.56
C TYR A 208 -12.51 -2.55 15.66
N GLU A 209 -11.86 -3.68 15.86
CA GLU A 209 -12.20 -4.95 15.22
C GLU A 209 -13.64 -5.37 15.59
N GLU A 210 -13.98 -5.38 16.89
CA GLU A 210 -15.35 -5.69 17.33
C GLU A 210 -16.37 -4.68 16.77
N LEU A 211 -16.00 -3.40 16.65
CA LEU A 211 -16.84 -2.38 16.05
C LEU A 211 -17.11 -2.68 14.58
N ILE A 212 -16.09 -3.05 13.80
CA ILE A 212 -16.24 -3.38 12.38
C ILE A 212 -17.11 -4.62 12.20
N ASP A 213 -16.91 -5.66 13.02
CA ASP A 213 -17.76 -6.85 13.03
C ASP A 213 -19.23 -6.51 13.30
N ARG A 214 -19.49 -5.57 14.21
CA ARG A 214 -20.84 -5.08 14.48
C ARG A 214 -21.42 -4.32 13.28
N ILE A 215 -20.60 -3.57 12.54
CA ILE A 215 -21.05 -2.89 11.30
C ILE A 215 -21.39 -3.91 10.21
N TYR A 216 -20.59 -4.97 10.03
CA TYR A 216 -20.92 -6.07 9.13
C TYR A 216 -22.26 -6.72 9.49
N ARG A 217 -22.45 -7.06 10.77
CA ARG A 217 -23.74 -7.62 11.24
C ARG A 217 -24.90 -6.68 11.01
N LEU A 218 -24.71 -5.36 11.17
CA LEU A 218 -25.76 -4.38 10.93
C LEU A 218 -26.15 -4.36 9.44
N LEU A 219 -25.16 -4.38 8.54
CA LEU A 219 -25.40 -4.49 7.11
C LEU A 219 -26.16 -5.78 6.75
N ASP A 220 -25.76 -6.93 7.31
CA ASP A 220 -26.45 -8.22 7.08
C ASP A 220 -27.91 -8.17 7.56
N ARG A 221 -28.20 -7.47 8.66
CA ARG A 221 -29.57 -7.28 9.14
C ARG A 221 -30.40 -6.38 8.21
N LEU A 222 -29.78 -5.36 7.61
CA LEU A 222 -30.45 -4.55 6.59
C LEU A 222 -30.76 -5.36 5.33
N GLU A 223 -29.86 -6.26 4.92
CA GLU A 223 -30.15 -7.21 3.82
C GLU A 223 -31.29 -8.16 4.16
N CYS A 224 -31.31 -8.72 5.37
CA CYS A 224 -32.42 -9.58 5.81
C CYS A 224 -33.76 -8.83 5.77
N MET A 225 -33.76 -7.55 6.19
CA MET A 225 -34.95 -6.69 6.14
C MET A 225 -35.43 -6.50 4.70
N ARG A 226 -34.51 -6.24 3.77
CA ARG A 226 -34.80 -6.10 2.34
C ARG A 226 -35.45 -7.36 1.75
N VAL A 227 -34.84 -8.52 1.98
CA VAL A 227 -35.39 -9.81 1.51
C VAL A 227 -36.76 -10.10 2.13
N SER A 228 -36.95 -9.79 3.41
CA SER A 228 -38.24 -10.00 4.09
C SER A 228 -39.37 -9.09 3.58
N ALA A 229 -39.04 -7.95 2.97
CA ALA A 229 -40.01 -7.02 2.40
C ALA A 229 -40.56 -7.48 1.03
N GLY A 230 -40.16 -8.66 0.54
CA GLY A 230 -40.69 -9.26 -0.69
C GLY A 230 -39.78 -9.17 -1.91
N GLU A 231 -38.56 -8.63 -1.78
CA GLU A 231 -37.55 -8.67 -2.84
C GLU A 231 -36.89 -10.06 -2.91
N GLN A 232 -36.72 -10.60 -4.13
CA GLN A 232 -36.02 -11.87 -4.33
C GLN A 232 -34.55 -11.78 -3.86
N VAL A 233 -34.05 -12.89 -3.31
CA VAL A 233 -32.62 -13.05 -2.97
C VAL A 233 -31.83 -12.99 -4.26
N VAL A 234 -30.99 -11.97 -4.43
CA VAL A 234 -30.09 -11.87 -5.58
C VAL A 234 -28.82 -12.64 -5.24
N ASP A 235 -28.58 -13.73 -5.97
CA ASP A 235 -27.36 -14.52 -5.86
C ASP A 235 -26.14 -13.68 -6.34
N PRO A 236 -24.97 -13.84 -5.69
CA PRO A 236 -23.75 -13.18 -6.13
C PRO A 236 -23.16 -13.96 -7.31
N ASP A 237 -23.44 -13.50 -8.53
CA ASP A 237 -22.65 -13.88 -9.73
C ASP A 237 -21.25 -13.25 -9.70
#